data_AF-A0A553GA11-F1
#
_entry.id   AF-A0A553GA11-F1
#
_cell.length_a   1.000
_cell.length_b   1.000
_cell.length_c   1.000
_cell.angle_alpha   90.00
_cell.angle_beta   90.00
_cell.angle_gamma   90.00
#
_symmetry.space_group_name_H-M   'P 1'
#
loop_
_entity.id
_entity.type
_entity.pdbx_description
1 polymer ?
#
loop_
_entity_poly.entity_id
_entity_poly.type
_entity_poly.pdbx_seq_one_letter_code
_entity_poly.pdbx_strand_id
1 'polypeptide(L)'
;MYAICFLNLFTIFYFKAMGTSLKRALYFFLTKLFRKLHQVVKYEYIRLDYSALEKKYSLKERQYKKVLSSEQRAEYTSKWGRLIQSVNMNLLNNYIDYKGRFASDVMPMEVFHLVVEPLLNNVEYARSLEDKCRVDWINGQQHVPTIYLRNIQGVYYDSNQQVVDKDKIDLELLLSRCSKVILKKSIGLHGGKGVMRLSQNEDGHFVDVHKRQLSINYMENLFGQDFLLQKFLENHEYYKNIEDGGFEVFRVVTYRSVKDNKVHVLYSFYRIGSMKEENKIEGGELSLYVNKDGYFYDYAIGVNAGKMYALKDGKQFKDYARAQQIDEVWNLAKEVAEKQIYCRILGLDIGVDADGNVVLIEVNTSEIGIDGDQLVVGPFFGDFTDEVIDYCEQQLEKQSKYNLLDL
;
A
#
# COMPACT_ATOMS: atom_id res chain seq x y z
N MET A 1 23.29 -5.16 -16.07
CA MET A 1 23.87 -4.11 -16.95
C MET A 1 24.79 -4.65 -18.04
N TYR A 2 25.48 -5.78 -17.85
CA TYR A 2 26.43 -6.32 -18.85
C TYR A 2 25.82 -7.10 -20.03
N ALA A 3 24.57 -7.57 -19.94
CA ALA A 3 23.92 -8.31 -21.03
C ALA A 3 23.36 -7.44 -22.17
N ILE A 4 23.18 -6.12 -21.93
CA ILE A 4 22.57 -5.20 -22.90
C ILE A 4 23.64 -4.61 -23.86
N CYS A 5 24.91 -4.61 -23.47
CA CYS A 5 25.98 -4.01 -24.28
C CYS A 5 26.49 -4.92 -25.43
N PHE A 6 26.28 -6.25 -25.36
CA PHE A 6 26.79 -7.18 -26.38
C PHE A 6 25.94 -7.24 -27.66
N LEU A 7 24.74 -6.65 -27.67
CA LEU A 7 23.86 -6.59 -28.83
C LEU A 7 24.03 -5.32 -29.68
N ASN A 8 24.96 -4.41 -29.38
CA ASN A 8 24.90 -3.05 -29.91
C ASN A 8 25.71 -2.74 -31.17
N LEU A 9 26.63 -3.59 -31.65
CA LEU A 9 27.43 -3.26 -32.86
C LEU A 9 27.14 -4.18 -34.06
N PHE A 10 26.94 -5.48 -33.85
CA PHE A 10 26.61 -6.42 -34.94
C PHE A 10 25.15 -6.30 -35.41
N THR A 11 24.23 -5.98 -34.49
CA THR A 11 22.78 -5.95 -34.76
C THR A 11 22.36 -4.71 -35.54
N ILE A 12 23.04 -3.56 -35.34
CA ILE A 12 22.69 -2.28 -35.99
C ILE A 12 22.95 -2.31 -37.49
N PHE A 13 24.04 -2.95 -37.93
CA PHE A 13 24.41 -3.05 -39.35
C PHE A 13 23.43 -3.93 -40.14
N TYR A 14 23.08 -5.10 -39.59
CA TYR A 14 22.07 -5.98 -40.20
C TYR A 14 20.66 -5.41 -40.09
N PHE A 15 20.31 -4.73 -38.99
CA PHE A 15 19.01 -4.04 -38.89
C PHE A 15 18.85 -3.07 -40.05
N LYS A 16 19.83 -2.23 -40.38
CA LYS A 16 19.69 -1.28 -41.51
C LYS A 16 19.38 -1.98 -42.85
N ALA A 17 20.00 -3.12 -43.12
CA ALA A 17 19.85 -3.89 -44.35
C ALA A 17 18.56 -4.74 -44.44
N MET A 18 17.82 -4.93 -43.35
CA MET A 18 16.58 -5.71 -43.34
C MET A 18 15.39 -4.94 -43.92
N GLY A 19 14.53 -5.65 -44.66
CA GLY A 19 13.21 -5.16 -45.05
C GLY A 19 12.34 -4.82 -43.84
N THR A 20 11.42 -3.87 -44.01
CA THR A 20 10.53 -3.37 -42.94
C THR A 20 9.69 -4.46 -42.27
N SER A 21 9.29 -5.48 -43.01
CA SER A 21 8.57 -6.65 -42.48
C SER A 21 9.42 -7.46 -41.51
N LEU A 22 10.67 -7.75 -41.86
CA LEU A 22 11.59 -8.54 -41.03
C LEU A 22 12.02 -7.77 -39.77
N LYS A 23 12.17 -6.43 -39.86
CA LYS A 23 12.39 -5.55 -38.70
C LYS A 23 11.25 -5.60 -37.71
N ARG A 24 10.00 -5.57 -38.19
CA ARG A 24 8.80 -5.64 -37.32
C ARG A 24 8.70 -7.00 -36.65
N ALA A 25 8.92 -8.09 -37.38
CA ALA A 25 8.94 -9.44 -36.83
C ALA A 25 10.02 -9.61 -35.76
N LEU A 26 11.24 -9.11 -36.02
CA LEU A 26 12.36 -9.17 -35.07
C LEU A 26 12.11 -8.30 -33.84
N TYR A 27 11.59 -7.07 -34.01
CA TYR A 27 11.19 -6.20 -32.89
C TYR A 27 10.14 -6.89 -32.02
N PHE A 28 9.10 -7.47 -32.63
CA PHE A 28 8.05 -8.18 -31.91
C PHE A 28 8.61 -9.37 -31.12
N PHE A 29 9.45 -10.20 -31.75
CA PHE A 29 10.08 -11.34 -31.10
C PHE A 29 10.98 -10.91 -29.92
N LEU A 30 11.81 -9.89 -30.12
CA LEU A 30 12.67 -9.35 -29.05
C LEU A 30 11.84 -8.77 -27.92
N THR A 31 10.79 -8.00 -28.19
CA THR A 31 9.90 -7.47 -27.16
C THR A 31 9.23 -8.59 -26.36
N LYS A 32 8.80 -9.68 -27.02
CA LYS A 32 8.24 -10.86 -26.33
C LYS A 32 9.26 -11.57 -25.45
N LEU A 33 10.49 -11.74 -25.95
CA LEU A 33 11.60 -12.33 -25.19
C LEU A 33 11.97 -11.47 -23.98
N PHE A 34 12.08 -10.15 -24.16
CA PHE A 34 12.36 -9.20 -23.08
C PHE A 34 11.24 -9.17 -22.04
N ARG A 35 9.97 -9.21 -22.45
CA ARG A 35 8.84 -9.31 -21.50
C ARG A 35 8.92 -10.60 -20.68
N LYS A 36 9.18 -11.74 -21.33
CA LYS A 36 9.32 -13.03 -20.64
C LYS A 36 10.52 -13.04 -19.69
N LEU A 37 11.68 -12.51 -20.13
CA LEU A 37 12.87 -12.39 -19.29
C LEU A 37 12.63 -11.45 -18.11
N HIS A 38 11.97 -10.31 -18.35
CA HIS A 38 11.61 -9.37 -17.29
C HIS A 38 10.65 -9.99 -16.28
N GLN A 39 9.67 -10.78 -16.71
CA GLN A 39 8.79 -11.54 -15.82
C GLN A 39 9.57 -12.57 -14.99
N VAL A 40 10.49 -13.32 -15.59
CA VAL A 40 11.34 -14.28 -14.87
C VAL A 40 12.24 -13.58 -13.85
N VAL A 41 12.88 -12.47 -14.24
CA VAL A 41 13.73 -11.68 -13.33
C VAL A 41 12.91 -11.06 -12.21
N LYS A 42 11.70 -10.54 -12.51
CA LYS A 42 10.77 -10.01 -11.51
C LYS A 42 10.32 -11.11 -10.55
N TYR A 43 9.99 -12.30 -11.05
CA TYR A 43 9.67 -13.49 -10.25
C TYR A 43 10.82 -13.84 -9.32
N GLU A 44 12.04 -13.94 -9.84
CA GLU A 44 13.23 -14.29 -9.05
C GLU A 44 13.58 -13.22 -8.01
N TYR A 45 13.48 -11.94 -8.38
CA TYR A 45 13.68 -10.83 -7.46
C TYR A 45 12.67 -10.88 -6.31
N ILE A 46 11.38 -10.98 -6.62
CA ILE A 46 10.30 -11.09 -5.62
C ILE A 46 10.56 -12.33 -4.75
N ARG A 47 10.79 -13.50 -5.35
CA ARG A 47 11.08 -14.73 -4.61
C ARG A 47 12.24 -14.58 -3.63
N LEU A 48 13.34 -13.94 -4.03
CA LEU A 48 14.52 -13.74 -3.19
C LEU A 48 14.29 -12.70 -2.09
N ASP A 49 13.68 -11.56 -2.42
CA ASP A 49 13.40 -10.46 -1.50
C ASP A 49 12.42 -10.93 -0.40
N TYR A 50 11.37 -11.66 -0.79
CA TYR A 50 10.38 -12.18 0.14
C TYR A 50 10.87 -13.41 0.91
N SER A 51 11.71 -14.28 0.33
CA SER A 51 12.35 -15.35 1.12
C SER A 51 13.23 -14.78 2.25
N ALA A 52 13.85 -13.61 2.04
CA ALA A 52 14.58 -12.91 3.09
C ALA A 52 13.65 -12.32 4.16
N LEU A 53 12.51 -11.73 3.77
CA LEU A 53 11.47 -11.26 4.69
C LEU A 53 10.86 -12.40 5.51
N GLU A 54 10.49 -13.52 4.88
CA GLU A 54 9.94 -14.71 5.55
C GLU A 54 10.91 -15.28 6.59
N LYS A 55 12.23 -15.29 6.30
CA LYS A 55 13.25 -15.66 7.29
C LYS A 55 13.24 -14.71 8.49
N LYS A 56 13.05 -13.40 8.28
CA LYS A 56 12.92 -12.41 9.37
C LYS A 56 11.70 -12.70 10.26
N TYR A 57 10.55 -13.05 9.68
CA TYR A 57 9.34 -13.44 10.43
C TYR A 57 9.49 -14.77 11.19
N SER A 58 10.31 -15.69 10.68
CA SER A 58 10.43 -17.06 11.21
C SER A 58 11.22 -17.21 12.53
N LEU A 59 11.82 -16.12 13.06
CA LEU A 59 12.92 -16.20 14.03
C LEU A 59 12.60 -15.83 15.47
N LYS A 60 11.39 -15.39 15.84
CA LYS A 60 11.16 -14.91 17.23
C LYS A 60 10.10 -15.64 18.06
N GLU A 61 9.04 -16.22 17.51
CA GLU A 61 8.02 -16.92 18.32
C GLU A 61 7.33 -18.08 17.57
N ARG A 62 8.05 -19.18 17.32
CA ARG A 62 7.41 -20.42 16.86
C ARG A 62 6.73 -21.09 18.06
N GLN A 63 5.41 -20.92 18.16
CA GLN A 63 4.62 -21.57 19.22
C GLN A 63 4.38 -23.06 18.89
N TYR A 64 4.26 -23.37 17.61
CA TYR A 64 4.06 -24.72 17.09
C TYR A 64 5.19 -25.08 16.11
N LYS A 65 5.50 -26.37 15.99
CA LYS A 65 6.39 -26.92 14.96
C LYS A 65 5.71 -28.14 14.34
N LYS A 66 4.70 -27.91 13.51
CA LYS A 66 3.94 -29.01 12.89
C LYS A 66 4.52 -29.32 11.52
N VAL A 67 4.67 -30.61 11.23
CA VAL A 67 5.09 -31.09 9.91
C VAL A 67 3.84 -31.31 9.06
N LEU A 68 3.81 -30.69 7.87
CA LEU A 68 2.77 -30.93 6.87
C LEU A 68 2.79 -32.38 6.38
N SER A 69 1.64 -33.03 6.39
CA SER A 69 1.43 -34.33 5.74
C SER A 69 1.54 -34.23 4.22
N SER A 70 1.76 -35.37 3.55
CA SER A 70 1.78 -35.44 2.09
C SER A 70 0.47 -34.96 1.46
N GLU A 71 -0.67 -35.26 2.09
CA GLU A 71 -2.01 -34.84 1.65
C GLU A 71 -2.16 -33.31 1.72
N GLN A 72 -1.79 -32.69 2.84
CA GLN A 72 -1.84 -31.23 3.00
C GLN A 72 -0.93 -30.49 2.02
N ARG A 73 0.25 -31.06 1.71
CA ARG A 73 1.14 -30.51 0.69
C ARG A 73 0.51 -30.60 -0.70
N ALA A 74 -0.04 -31.75 -1.04
CA ALA A 74 -0.70 -31.95 -2.33
C ALA A 74 -1.91 -31.02 -2.50
N GLU A 75 -2.73 -30.86 -1.47
CA GLU A 75 -3.87 -29.94 -1.45
C GLU A 75 -3.42 -28.50 -1.74
N TYR A 76 -2.45 -27.99 -0.97
CA TYR A 76 -1.96 -26.62 -1.11
C TYR A 76 -1.29 -26.37 -2.48
N THR A 77 -0.42 -27.29 -2.92
CA THR A 77 0.24 -27.17 -4.22
C THR A 77 -0.76 -27.31 -5.37
N SER A 78 -1.77 -28.17 -5.26
CA SER A 78 -2.82 -28.28 -6.28
C SER A 78 -3.66 -27.01 -6.38
N LYS A 79 -3.97 -26.37 -5.24
CA LYS A 79 -4.77 -25.15 -5.20
C LYS A 79 -4.03 -23.98 -5.86
N TRP A 80 -2.83 -23.67 -5.37
CA TRP A 80 -2.07 -22.51 -5.84
C TRP A 80 -1.31 -22.78 -7.15
N GLY A 81 -1.06 -24.05 -7.46
CA GLY A 81 -0.47 -24.50 -8.73
C GLY A 81 -1.29 -24.15 -9.96
N ARG A 82 -2.59 -23.84 -9.79
CA ARG A 82 -3.47 -23.29 -10.83
C ARG A 82 -2.98 -21.94 -11.36
N LEU A 83 -2.30 -21.15 -10.53
CA LEU A 83 -1.85 -19.79 -10.86
C LEU A 83 -0.36 -19.69 -11.13
N ILE A 84 0.45 -20.63 -10.61
CA ILE A 84 1.90 -20.57 -10.72
C ILE A 84 2.54 -21.96 -10.78
N GLN A 85 3.67 -22.09 -11.48
CA GLN A 85 4.32 -23.39 -11.69
C GLN A 85 4.98 -23.97 -10.42
N SER A 86 5.46 -23.11 -9.52
CA SER A 86 6.16 -23.52 -8.31
C SER A 86 5.62 -22.72 -7.14
N VAL A 87 4.99 -23.43 -6.20
CA VAL A 87 4.35 -22.87 -5.02
C VAL A 87 5.33 -22.91 -3.85
N ASN A 88 5.60 -21.75 -3.24
CA ASN A 88 6.41 -21.64 -2.04
C ASN A 88 5.57 -22.01 -0.79
N MET A 89 6.15 -22.85 0.06
CA MET A 89 5.51 -23.36 1.29
C MET A 89 5.84 -22.55 2.54
N ASN A 90 6.79 -21.61 2.46
CA ASN A 90 7.33 -20.92 3.64
C ASN A 90 6.26 -20.16 4.42
N LEU A 91 5.44 -19.34 3.76
CA LEU A 91 4.37 -18.62 4.43
C LEU A 91 3.36 -19.57 5.10
N LEU A 92 2.97 -20.67 4.44
CA LEU A 92 2.09 -21.68 5.04
C LEU A 92 2.76 -22.34 6.27
N ASN A 93 4.05 -22.68 6.19
CA ASN A 93 4.78 -23.23 7.33
C ASN A 93 4.81 -22.23 8.50
N ASN A 94 5.10 -20.96 8.23
CA ASN A 94 5.07 -19.90 9.23
C ASN A 94 3.67 -19.72 9.83
N TYR A 95 2.64 -19.75 9.00
CA TYR A 95 1.24 -19.69 9.42
C TYR A 95 0.91 -20.83 10.38
N ILE A 96 1.31 -22.06 10.06
CA ILE A 96 1.06 -23.22 10.91
C ILE A 96 1.88 -23.15 12.21
N ASP A 97 3.14 -22.75 12.14
CA ASP A 97 4.00 -22.56 13.31
C ASP A 97 3.43 -21.48 14.25
N TYR A 98 2.70 -20.50 13.70
CA TYR A 98 2.09 -19.40 14.47
C TYR A 98 0.66 -19.70 14.96
N LYS A 99 -0.22 -20.22 14.10
CA LYS A 99 -1.65 -20.49 14.39
C LYS A 99 -1.94 -21.91 14.86
N GLY A 100 -0.98 -22.83 14.70
CA GLY A 100 -1.14 -24.24 15.09
C GLY A 100 -2.13 -25.03 14.24
N ARG A 101 -2.60 -24.50 13.10
CA ARG A 101 -3.58 -25.18 12.22
C ARG A 101 -3.22 -24.99 10.75
N PHE A 102 -3.52 -26.02 9.95
CA PHE A 102 -3.42 -25.96 8.49
C PHE A 102 -4.59 -25.16 7.91
N ALA A 103 -4.30 -24.38 6.87
CA ALA A 103 -5.29 -23.66 6.08
C ALA A 103 -4.77 -23.55 4.64
N SER A 104 -5.40 -24.25 3.70
CA SER A 104 -4.98 -24.24 2.29
C SER A 104 -5.20 -22.90 1.61
N ASP A 105 -6.09 -22.07 2.16
CA ASP A 105 -6.41 -20.73 1.68
C ASP A 105 -5.34 -19.66 1.99
N VAL A 106 -4.32 -19.98 2.79
CA VAL A 106 -3.20 -19.07 2.99
C VAL A 106 -2.52 -18.84 1.64
N MET A 107 -2.55 -17.60 1.17
CA MET A 107 -2.08 -17.27 -0.17
C MET A 107 -0.55 -17.09 -0.19
N PRO A 108 0.19 -17.80 -1.06
CA PRO A 108 1.61 -17.56 -1.23
C PRO A 108 1.89 -16.13 -1.69
N MET A 109 2.96 -15.54 -1.17
CA MET A 109 3.37 -14.16 -1.46
C MET A 109 3.59 -13.93 -2.96
N GLU A 110 4.27 -14.87 -3.62
CA GLU A 110 4.55 -14.79 -5.05
C GLU A 110 3.27 -14.87 -5.89
N VAL A 111 2.27 -15.63 -5.44
CA VAL A 111 0.96 -15.67 -6.11
C VAL A 111 0.27 -14.31 -6.01
N PHE A 112 0.31 -13.69 -4.84
CA PHE A 112 -0.29 -12.37 -4.66
C PHE A 112 0.33 -11.31 -5.57
N HIS A 113 1.65 -11.09 -5.45
CA HIS A 113 2.31 -9.97 -6.13
C HIS A 113 2.54 -10.18 -7.64
N LEU A 114 2.63 -11.43 -8.10
CA LEU A 114 2.90 -11.71 -9.51
C LEU A 114 1.64 -11.96 -10.33
N VAL A 115 0.58 -12.43 -9.68
CA VAL A 115 -0.65 -12.85 -10.37
C VAL A 115 -1.86 -12.09 -9.86
N VAL A 116 -2.21 -12.23 -8.57
CA VAL A 116 -3.50 -11.75 -8.07
C VAL A 116 -3.62 -10.23 -8.07
N GLU A 117 -2.69 -9.52 -7.41
CA GLU A 117 -2.67 -8.06 -7.35
C GLU A 117 -2.68 -7.40 -8.74
N PRO A 118 -1.79 -7.77 -9.70
CA PRO A 118 -1.80 -7.14 -11.03
C PRO A 118 -2.98 -7.54 -11.93
N LEU A 119 -3.74 -8.61 -11.60
CA LEU A 119 -4.96 -8.99 -12.33
C LEU A 119 -6.23 -8.40 -11.72
N LEU A 120 -6.23 -8.17 -10.41
CA LEU A 120 -7.33 -7.51 -9.70
C LEU A 120 -7.24 -5.98 -9.81
N ASN A 121 -6.02 -5.42 -9.85
CA ASN A 121 -5.77 -4.01 -10.04
C ASN A 121 -5.06 -3.77 -11.36
N ASN A 122 -5.62 -2.92 -12.21
CA ASN A 122 -4.95 -2.53 -13.45
C ASN A 122 -3.71 -1.69 -13.12
N VAL A 123 -2.53 -2.31 -13.21
CA VAL A 123 -1.24 -1.71 -12.82
C VAL A 123 -0.94 -0.37 -13.50
N GLU A 124 -1.38 -0.20 -14.76
CA GLU A 124 -1.12 1.03 -15.52
C GLU A 124 -1.89 2.21 -14.94
N TYR A 125 -3.17 2.01 -14.64
CA TYR A 125 -4.02 3.08 -14.09
C TYR A 125 -3.89 3.24 -12.58
N ALA A 126 -3.73 2.13 -11.85
CA ALA A 126 -3.68 2.08 -10.40
C ALA A 126 -2.61 3.02 -9.80
N ARG A 127 -1.42 3.05 -10.41
CA ARG A 127 -0.32 3.93 -9.96
C ARG A 127 -0.67 5.41 -9.92
N SER A 128 -1.53 5.87 -10.84
CA SER A 128 -1.96 7.27 -10.86
C SER A 128 -2.97 7.62 -9.77
N LEU A 129 -3.62 6.60 -9.18
CA LEU A 129 -4.61 6.75 -8.11
C LEU A 129 -3.95 6.87 -6.73
N GLU A 130 -2.68 6.50 -6.60
CA GLU A 130 -1.88 6.69 -5.38
C GLU A 130 -1.36 8.13 -5.22
N ASP A 131 -1.58 8.98 -6.23
CA ASP A 131 -1.17 10.38 -6.19
C ASP A 131 -1.95 11.15 -5.12
N LYS A 132 -1.25 11.47 -4.02
CA LYS A 132 -1.81 12.19 -2.88
C LYS A 132 -2.30 13.60 -3.25
N CYS A 133 -1.79 14.21 -4.32
CA CYS A 133 -2.27 15.51 -4.79
C CYS A 133 -3.65 15.45 -5.44
N ARG A 134 -4.15 14.25 -5.77
CA ARG A 134 -5.42 14.05 -6.49
C ARG A 134 -6.45 13.26 -5.68
N VAL A 135 -6.14 12.95 -4.42
CA VAL A 135 -7.00 12.12 -3.56
C VAL A 135 -8.39 12.73 -3.37
N ASP A 136 -8.48 14.06 -3.26
CA ASP A 136 -9.73 14.81 -3.14
C ASP A 136 -10.53 14.87 -4.46
N TRP A 137 -9.87 14.79 -5.62
CA TRP A 137 -10.53 14.86 -6.93
C TRP A 137 -11.44 13.66 -7.17
N ILE A 138 -11.01 12.49 -6.71
CA ILE A 138 -11.74 11.24 -6.90
C ILE A 138 -12.69 11.01 -5.73
N ASN A 139 -12.25 11.28 -4.50
CA ASN A 139 -12.99 10.86 -3.31
C ASN A 139 -13.90 11.95 -2.72
N GLY A 140 -13.71 13.21 -3.10
CA GLY A 140 -14.43 14.36 -2.56
C GLY A 140 -13.66 15.04 -1.42
N GLN A 141 -13.68 16.38 -1.40
CA GLN A 141 -12.93 17.20 -0.45
C GLN A 141 -13.37 17.02 1.01
N GLN A 142 -14.62 16.63 1.23
CA GLN A 142 -15.17 16.42 2.57
C GLN A 142 -14.61 15.19 3.29
N HIS A 143 -13.99 14.26 2.56
CA HIS A 143 -13.48 13.00 3.12
C HIS A 143 -11.97 12.97 3.31
N VAL A 144 -11.26 14.07 3.02
CA VAL A 144 -9.80 14.12 3.05
C VAL A 144 -9.33 15.38 3.77
N PRO A 145 -8.09 15.44 4.26
CA PRO A 145 -7.57 16.65 4.88
C PRO A 145 -7.54 17.79 3.86
N THR A 146 -7.88 19.01 4.28
CA THR A 146 -7.81 20.18 3.39
C THR A 146 -6.41 20.32 2.81
N ILE A 147 -6.30 20.30 1.48
CA ILE A 147 -5.07 20.59 0.77
C ILE A 147 -5.07 22.09 0.47
N TYR A 148 -4.14 22.83 1.07
CA TYR A 148 -4.05 24.28 0.91
C TYR A 148 -3.39 24.68 -0.41
N LEU A 149 -2.34 23.94 -0.78
CA LEU A 149 -1.58 24.16 -2.00
C LEU A 149 -1.03 22.81 -2.47
N ARG A 150 -0.97 22.61 -3.78
CA ARG A 150 -0.29 21.47 -4.38
C ARG A 150 0.43 21.87 -5.65
N ASN A 151 1.53 21.19 -5.92
CA ASN A 151 2.25 21.27 -7.19
C ASN A 151 2.12 19.90 -7.88
N ILE A 152 1.70 19.90 -9.14
CA ILE A 152 1.60 18.72 -9.99
C ILE A 152 2.31 19.06 -11.29
N GLN A 153 3.44 18.41 -11.56
CA GLN A 153 4.27 18.64 -12.75
C GLN A 153 4.61 20.12 -13.02
N GLY A 154 4.85 20.89 -11.96
CA GLY A 154 5.27 22.30 -12.03
C GLY A 154 4.12 23.30 -12.05
N VAL A 155 2.86 22.83 -12.04
CA VAL A 155 1.67 23.68 -11.98
C VAL A 155 1.11 23.69 -10.56
N TYR A 156 0.89 24.90 -10.03
CA TYR A 156 0.33 25.08 -8.69
C TYR A 156 -1.20 25.14 -8.72
N TYR A 157 -1.83 24.50 -7.74
CA TYR A 157 -3.28 24.53 -7.55
C TYR A 157 -3.63 24.86 -6.10
N ASP A 158 -4.70 25.62 -5.90
CA ASP A 158 -5.26 25.94 -4.59
C ASP A 158 -6.17 24.82 -4.03
N SER A 159 -6.82 25.11 -2.90
CA SER A 159 -7.80 24.21 -2.28
C SER A 159 -9.05 23.97 -3.11
N ASN A 160 -9.39 24.87 -4.04
CA ASN A 160 -10.50 24.73 -4.97
C ASN A 160 -10.08 24.10 -6.30
N GLN A 161 -8.86 23.56 -6.37
CA GLN A 161 -8.28 22.90 -7.54
C GLN A 161 -8.15 23.86 -8.73
N GLN A 162 -8.05 25.15 -8.46
CA GLN A 162 -7.82 26.19 -9.47
C GLN A 162 -6.33 26.45 -9.61
N VAL A 163 -5.88 26.70 -10.85
CA VAL A 163 -4.49 27.02 -11.14
C VAL A 163 -4.12 28.35 -10.49
N VAL A 164 -2.99 28.38 -9.78
CA VAL A 164 -2.44 29.58 -9.16
C VAL A 164 -1.10 29.91 -9.80
N ASP A 165 -0.88 31.19 -10.06
CA ASP A 165 0.40 31.70 -10.51
C ASP A 165 1.40 31.66 -9.34
N LYS A 166 2.56 31.02 -9.55
CA LYS A 166 3.60 30.83 -8.53
C LYS A 166 3.97 32.15 -7.85
N ASP A 167 4.09 33.22 -8.62
CA ASP A 167 4.52 34.54 -8.11
C ASP A 167 3.44 35.24 -7.27
N LYS A 168 2.21 34.73 -7.28
CA LYS A 168 1.07 35.25 -6.51
C LYS A 168 0.77 34.43 -5.25
N ILE A 169 1.53 33.38 -4.98
CA ILE A 169 1.30 32.53 -3.80
C ILE A 169 1.80 33.24 -2.56
N ASP A 170 0.88 33.66 -1.71
CA ASP A 170 1.15 34.18 -0.37
C ASP A 170 0.93 33.07 0.67
N LEU A 171 2.01 32.47 1.14
CA LEU A 171 1.97 31.38 2.13
C LEU A 171 1.53 31.86 3.52
N GLU A 172 1.80 33.12 3.88
CA GLU A 172 1.41 33.65 5.19
C GLU A 172 -0.10 33.84 5.25
N LEU A 173 -0.68 34.41 4.19
CA LEU A 173 -2.13 34.54 4.06
C LEU A 173 -2.81 33.17 4.03
N LEU A 174 -2.29 32.24 3.20
CA LEU A 174 -2.84 30.89 3.02
C LEU A 174 -2.89 30.11 4.34
N LEU A 175 -1.87 30.29 5.19
CA LEU A 175 -1.71 29.53 6.43
C LEU A 175 -2.04 30.33 7.69
N SER A 176 -2.59 31.54 7.56
CA SER A 176 -2.85 32.49 8.66
C SER A 176 -3.68 31.95 9.83
N ARG A 177 -4.45 30.87 9.61
CA ARG A 177 -5.28 30.20 10.63
C ARG A 177 -4.73 28.86 11.08
N CYS A 178 -3.51 28.52 10.69
CA CYS A 178 -2.86 27.26 11.04
C CYS A 178 -1.74 27.53 12.05
N SER A 179 -1.57 26.60 13.00
CA SER A 179 -0.37 26.55 13.85
C SER A 179 0.59 25.44 13.42
N LYS A 180 0.06 24.44 12.71
CA LYS A 180 0.79 23.29 12.16
C LYS A 180 0.24 22.93 10.78
N VAL A 181 1.12 22.45 9.91
CA VAL A 181 0.76 21.93 8.59
C VAL A 181 1.60 20.70 8.26
N ILE A 182 1.13 19.92 7.28
CA ILE A 182 1.87 18.77 6.76
C ILE A 182 2.26 19.05 5.31
N LEU A 183 3.54 18.92 5.01
CA LEU A 183 4.09 18.91 3.66
C LEU A 183 4.38 17.47 3.25
N LYS A 184 3.85 17.02 2.11
CA LYS A 184 4.07 15.66 1.60
C LYS A 184 4.55 15.68 0.17
N LYS A 185 5.43 14.73 -0.17
CA LYS A 185 5.63 14.33 -1.56
C LYS A 185 4.35 13.67 -2.09
N SER A 186 4.01 13.92 -3.36
CA SER A 186 2.83 13.38 -4.03
C SER A 186 2.87 11.85 -4.16
N ILE A 187 3.91 11.30 -4.80
CA ILE A 187 4.09 9.86 -5.08
C ILE A 187 5.42 9.34 -4.51
N GLY A 188 5.44 8.08 -4.08
CA GLY A 188 6.64 7.25 -4.16
C GLY A 188 7.54 7.21 -2.93
N LEU A 189 6.99 7.38 -1.73
CA LEU A 189 7.71 7.08 -0.49
C LEU A 189 6.78 6.35 0.49
N HIS A 190 6.98 5.04 0.63
CA HIS A 190 6.22 4.19 1.54
C HIS A 190 6.60 4.45 3.02
N GLY A 191 5.68 4.14 3.94
CA GLY A 191 5.94 4.11 5.38
C GLY A 191 6.09 5.49 6.04
N GLY A 192 5.51 6.54 5.45
CA GLY A 192 5.58 7.91 5.99
C GLY A 192 6.86 8.68 5.63
N LYS A 193 7.77 8.07 4.87
CA LYS A 193 8.91 8.77 4.26
C LYS A 193 8.39 9.90 3.37
N GLY A 194 8.99 11.08 3.46
CA GLY A 194 8.55 12.23 2.65
C GLY A 194 7.29 12.94 3.15
N VAL A 195 6.87 12.67 4.40
CA VAL A 195 5.90 13.47 5.15
C VAL A 195 6.66 14.33 6.16
N MET A 196 6.42 15.63 6.16
CA MET A 196 7.04 16.58 7.07
C MET A 196 6.00 17.39 7.81
N ARG A 197 6.15 17.46 9.13
CA ARG A 197 5.39 18.38 9.98
C ARG A 197 6.13 19.72 10.05
N LEU A 198 5.40 20.79 9.81
CA LEU A 198 5.88 22.16 9.97
C LEU A 198 5.04 22.84 11.04
N SER A 199 5.69 23.63 11.90
CA SER A 199 5.05 24.36 13.00
C SER A 199 5.46 25.82 12.93
N GLN A 200 4.63 26.73 13.43
CA GLN A 200 5.01 28.13 13.57
C GLN A 200 6.12 28.29 14.62
N ASN A 201 7.14 29.08 14.31
CA ASN A 201 8.12 29.56 15.27
C ASN A 201 7.59 30.79 16.04
N GLU A 202 8.40 31.36 16.94
CA GLU A 202 8.05 32.55 17.73
C GLU A 202 7.71 33.77 16.87
N ASP A 203 8.27 33.86 15.67
CA ASP A 203 8.03 34.93 14.69
C ASP A 203 6.80 34.66 13.80
N GLY A 204 6.08 33.54 14.01
CA GLY A 204 4.90 33.15 13.24
C GLY A 204 5.19 32.47 11.89
N HIS A 205 6.46 32.29 11.52
CA HIS A 205 6.86 31.59 10.31
C HIS A 205 6.80 30.07 10.49
N PHE A 206 6.28 29.37 9.47
CA PHE A 206 6.31 27.91 9.46
C PHE A 206 7.73 27.43 9.21
N VAL A 207 8.25 26.61 10.12
CA VAL A 207 9.57 26.01 10.02
C VAL A 207 9.47 24.49 10.15
N ASP A 208 10.44 23.80 9.54
CA ASP A 208 10.64 22.40 9.83
C ASP A 208 11.41 22.19 11.14
N VAL A 209 11.63 20.92 11.44
CA VAL A 209 12.29 20.43 12.65
C VAL A 209 13.75 20.89 12.78
N HIS A 210 14.38 21.29 11.67
CA HIS A 210 15.72 21.86 11.61
C HIS A 210 15.69 23.39 11.53
N LYS A 211 14.55 24.01 11.87
CA LYS A 211 14.30 25.45 11.82
C LYS A 211 14.46 26.06 10.42
N ARG A 212 14.30 25.27 9.36
CA ARG A 212 14.29 25.78 7.98
C ARG A 212 12.91 26.30 7.66
N GLN A 213 12.83 27.57 7.25
CA GLN A 213 11.58 28.24 6.94
C GLN A 213 10.94 27.69 5.66
N LEU A 214 9.63 27.49 5.72
CA LEU A 214 8.79 27.14 4.60
C LEU A 214 8.79 28.28 3.57
N SER A 215 9.08 27.94 2.33
CA SER A 215 8.94 28.80 1.16
C SER A 215 8.65 27.95 -0.06
N ILE A 216 8.22 28.57 -1.16
CA ILE A 216 8.04 27.85 -2.43
C ILE A 216 9.34 27.17 -2.87
N ASN A 217 10.46 27.90 -2.85
CA ASN A 217 11.77 27.35 -3.22
C ASN A 217 12.20 26.19 -2.30
N TYR A 218 11.88 26.26 -1.00
CA TYR A 218 12.15 25.16 -0.07
C TYR A 218 11.40 23.89 -0.48
N MET A 219 10.11 23.99 -0.80
CA MET A 219 9.30 22.83 -1.21
C MET A 219 9.80 22.23 -2.53
N GLU A 220 10.10 23.08 -3.52
CA GLU A 220 10.62 22.64 -4.83
C GLU A 220 12.00 21.99 -4.73
N ASN A 221 12.90 22.54 -3.91
CA ASN A 221 14.22 21.93 -3.69
C ASN A 221 14.13 20.56 -3.02
N LEU A 222 13.11 20.36 -2.19
CA LEU A 222 12.95 19.13 -1.42
C LEU A 222 12.24 18.03 -2.21
N PHE A 223 11.15 18.38 -2.92
CA PHE A 223 10.26 17.41 -3.56
C PHE A 223 10.11 17.59 -5.07
N GLY A 224 10.78 18.57 -5.67
CA GLY A 224 10.68 18.86 -7.09
C GLY A 224 9.33 19.46 -7.44
N GLN A 225 8.61 18.81 -8.34
CA GLN A 225 7.39 19.33 -8.95
C GLN A 225 6.12 18.64 -8.47
N ASP A 226 6.21 17.72 -7.50
CA ASP A 226 5.08 16.87 -7.10
C ASP A 226 4.99 16.77 -5.58
N PHE A 227 4.26 17.71 -4.99
CA PHE A 227 4.07 17.82 -3.54
C PHE A 227 2.77 18.54 -3.18
N LEU A 228 2.36 18.39 -1.93
CA LEU A 228 1.20 19.09 -1.38
C LEU A 228 1.45 19.59 0.04
N LEU A 229 0.81 20.71 0.36
CA LEU A 229 0.73 21.28 1.69
C LEU A 229 -0.72 21.15 2.17
N GLN A 230 -0.92 20.49 3.30
CA GLN A 230 -2.25 20.15 3.81
C GLN A 230 -2.41 20.46 5.30
N LYS A 231 -3.68 20.46 5.74
CA LYS A 231 -4.08 20.52 7.14
C LYS A 231 -3.38 19.44 7.96
N PHE A 232 -2.81 19.85 9.10
CA PHE A 232 -2.37 18.94 10.15
C PHE A 232 -3.60 18.42 10.89
N LEU A 233 -3.68 17.10 11.09
CA LEU A 233 -4.76 16.46 11.83
C LEU A 233 -4.24 15.98 13.18
N GLU A 234 -5.11 16.07 14.18
CA GLU A 234 -4.92 15.46 15.49
C GLU A 234 -5.93 14.32 15.64
N ASN A 235 -5.56 13.24 16.33
CA ASN A 235 -6.53 12.17 16.56
C ASN A 235 -7.63 12.59 17.52
N HIS A 236 -8.75 11.89 17.39
CA HIS A 236 -9.77 11.83 18.43
C HIS A 236 -9.18 11.46 19.80
N GLU A 237 -9.76 12.01 20.87
CA GLU A 237 -9.29 11.81 22.26
C GLU A 237 -9.19 10.32 22.64
N TYR A 238 -10.14 9.51 22.17
CA TYR A 238 -10.11 8.05 22.37
C TYR A 238 -8.81 7.40 21.88
N TYR A 239 -8.33 7.81 20.71
CA TYR A 239 -7.12 7.25 20.08
C TYR A 239 -5.85 7.81 20.71
N LYS A 240 -5.84 9.10 21.09
CA LYS A 240 -4.75 9.70 21.89
C LYS A 240 -4.52 8.98 23.21
N ASN A 241 -5.59 8.45 23.83
CA ASN A 241 -5.48 7.66 25.06
C ASN A 241 -4.83 6.29 24.87
N ILE A 242 -4.82 5.77 23.63
CA ILE A 242 -4.11 4.54 23.26
C ILE A 242 -2.62 4.85 23.10
N GLU A 243 -2.25 5.77 22.21
CA GLU A 243 -0.88 6.25 22.06
C GLU A 243 -0.93 7.69 21.53
N ASP A 244 -0.12 8.60 22.09
CA ASP A 244 -0.01 10.00 21.64
C ASP A 244 1.17 10.16 20.65
N GLY A 245 1.18 9.33 19.60
CA GLY A 245 2.37 9.06 18.78
C GLY A 245 2.43 9.77 17.42
N GLY A 246 1.31 10.33 16.94
CA GLY A 246 1.17 10.91 15.62
C GLY A 246 -0.28 10.80 15.17
N PHE A 247 -0.61 11.09 13.91
CA PHE A 247 -1.97 10.81 13.42
C PHE A 247 -2.06 9.32 13.03
N GLU A 248 -2.72 8.51 13.87
CA GLU A 248 -2.91 7.08 13.64
C GLU A 248 -4.03 6.83 12.64
N VAL A 249 -3.96 5.67 11.97
CA VAL A 249 -4.90 5.30 10.92
C VAL A 249 -5.33 3.85 11.05
N PHE A 250 -6.54 3.57 10.62
CA PHE A 250 -6.98 2.24 10.24
C PHE A 250 -6.52 1.96 8.81
N ARG A 251 -5.68 0.94 8.64
CA ARG A 251 -5.47 0.29 7.34
C ARG A 251 -6.63 -0.68 7.12
N VAL A 252 -7.58 -0.29 6.27
CA VAL A 252 -8.72 -1.10 5.87
C VAL A 252 -8.42 -1.75 4.52
N VAL A 253 -8.38 -3.07 4.49
CA VAL A 253 -8.19 -3.83 3.25
C VAL A 253 -9.56 -4.19 2.68
N THR A 254 -9.82 -3.76 1.45
CA THR A 254 -11.09 -4.01 0.75
C THR A 254 -10.90 -4.91 -0.46
N TYR A 255 -11.96 -5.64 -0.81
CA TYR A 255 -12.06 -6.44 -2.02
C TYR A 255 -13.41 -6.20 -2.71
N ARG A 256 -13.37 -5.87 -4.00
CA ARG A 256 -14.55 -5.76 -4.86
C ARG A 256 -14.72 -7.03 -5.67
N SER A 257 -15.74 -7.83 -5.31
CA SER A 257 -16.02 -9.15 -5.88
C SER A 257 -16.00 -9.12 -7.41
N VAL A 258 -15.39 -10.13 -8.00
CA VAL A 258 -15.37 -10.33 -9.46
C VAL A 258 -16.66 -10.97 -9.96
N LYS A 259 -17.50 -11.52 -9.07
CA LYS A 259 -18.81 -12.08 -9.39
C LYS A 259 -19.93 -11.06 -9.39
N ASP A 260 -20.03 -10.22 -8.35
CA ASP A 260 -21.17 -9.30 -8.18
C ASP A 260 -20.80 -7.81 -8.05
N ASN A 261 -19.50 -7.48 -8.11
CA ASN A 261 -18.95 -6.13 -7.95
C ASN A 261 -19.24 -5.46 -6.60
N LYS A 262 -19.71 -6.18 -5.58
CA LYS A 262 -19.86 -5.61 -4.24
C LYS A 262 -18.50 -5.47 -3.55
N VAL A 263 -18.36 -4.41 -2.78
CA VAL A 263 -17.17 -4.17 -1.96
C VAL A 263 -17.34 -4.80 -0.58
N HIS A 264 -16.32 -5.56 -0.19
CA HIS A 264 -16.19 -6.19 1.11
C HIS A 264 -14.97 -5.64 1.83
N VAL A 265 -15.11 -5.36 3.13
CA VAL A 265 -13.95 -5.18 4.01
C VAL A 265 -13.46 -6.57 4.37
N LEU A 266 -12.22 -6.90 3.98
CA LEU A 266 -11.59 -8.18 4.31
C LEU A 266 -11.15 -8.18 5.78
N TYR A 267 -10.43 -7.14 6.17
CA TYR A 267 -9.95 -6.93 7.53
C TYR A 267 -9.47 -5.47 7.70
N SER A 268 -9.24 -5.07 8.95
CA SER A 268 -8.64 -3.78 9.27
C SER A 268 -7.64 -3.88 10.41
N PHE A 269 -6.57 -3.10 10.30
CA PHE A 269 -5.58 -2.91 11.35
C PHE A 269 -5.56 -1.46 11.79
N TYR A 270 -5.62 -1.21 13.09
CA TYR A 270 -5.25 0.07 13.66
C TYR A 270 -3.73 0.16 13.73
N ARG A 271 -3.15 1.09 12.97
CA ARG A 271 -1.71 1.25 12.79
C ARG A 271 -1.22 2.40 13.65
N ILE A 272 -0.43 2.04 14.66
CA ILE A 272 0.17 2.96 15.60
C ILE A 272 1.59 3.26 15.10
N GLY A 273 1.86 4.52 14.81
CA GLY A 273 3.22 4.98 14.51
C GLY A 273 4.08 5.04 15.78
N SER A 274 5.39 5.17 15.65
CA SER A 274 6.21 5.58 16.79
C SER A 274 6.71 7.00 16.61
N MET A 275 6.80 7.72 17.72
CA MET A 275 7.73 8.83 17.82
C MET A 275 9.11 8.27 18.19
N LYS A 276 9.91 7.92 17.19
CA LYS A 276 11.36 7.90 17.36
C LYS A 276 11.87 9.27 16.97
N GLU A 277 12.09 10.09 18.00
CA GLU A 277 12.40 11.53 17.89
C GLU A 277 11.21 12.34 17.35
N GLU A 278 11.17 13.62 17.67
CA GLU A 278 10.01 14.53 17.49
C GLU A 278 9.53 14.69 16.02
N ASN A 279 10.16 13.98 15.06
CA ASN A 279 10.44 14.52 13.74
C ASN A 279 10.30 13.51 12.59
N LYS A 280 9.92 12.26 12.84
CA LYS A 280 9.58 11.30 11.79
C LYS A 280 8.21 10.69 12.07
N ILE A 281 7.26 10.97 11.17
CA ILE A 281 6.01 10.20 11.11
C ILE A 281 6.35 8.91 10.36
N GLU A 282 6.85 7.90 11.07
CA GLU A 282 6.94 6.54 10.53
C GLU A 282 5.61 5.83 10.80
N GLY A 283 4.91 5.46 9.74
CA GLY A 283 3.59 4.81 9.85
C GLY A 283 3.70 3.36 10.28
N GLY A 284 2.90 2.97 11.29
CA GLY A 284 2.60 1.58 11.61
C GLY A 284 3.77 0.75 12.15
N GLU A 285 4.45 1.26 13.18
CA GLU A 285 5.40 0.45 13.95
C GLU A 285 4.71 -0.73 14.65
N LEU A 286 3.45 -0.53 15.02
CA LEU A 286 2.56 -1.57 15.55
C LEU A 286 1.28 -1.62 14.71
N SER A 287 0.84 -2.83 14.39
CA SER A 287 -0.46 -3.09 13.77
C SER A 287 -1.32 -3.89 14.75
N LEU A 288 -2.44 -3.29 15.17
CA LEU A 288 -3.41 -3.90 16.07
C LEU A 288 -4.63 -4.33 15.27
N TYR A 289 -4.89 -5.63 15.18
CA TYR A 289 -6.02 -6.13 14.42
C TYR A 289 -7.35 -5.70 15.06
N VAL A 290 -8.28 -5.26 14.22
CA VAL A 290 -9.66 -4.93 14.61
C VAL A 290 -10.56 -6.03 14.07
N ASN A 291 -11.24 -6.74 14.97
CA ASN A 291 -12.12 -7.84 14.61
C ASN A 291 -13.40 -7.34 13.92
N LYS A 292 -14.20 -8.28 13.40
CA LYS A 292 -15.45 -7.97 12.67
C LYS A 292 -16.50 -7.24 13.52
N ASP A 293 -16.40 -7.35 14.85
CA ASP A 293 -17.29 -6.65 15.78
C ASP A 293 -16.76 -5.26 16.17
N GLY A 294 -15.59 -4.85 15.64
CA GLY A 294 -14.98 -3.54 15.86
C GLY A 294 -14.08 -3.45 17.10
N TYR A 295 -13.79 -4.58 17.75
CA TYR A 295 -12.92 -4.62 18.93
C TYR A 295 -11.47 -4.91 18.55
N PHE A 296 -10.55 -4.32 19.29
CA PHE A 296 -9.13 -4.61 19.15
C PHE A 296 -8.80 -6.02 19.67
N TYR A 297 -7.83 -6.67 19.03
CA TYR A 297 -7.19 -7.85 19.59
C TYR A 297 -6.39 -7.52 20.86
N ASP A 298 -6.08 -8.54 21.65
CA ASP A 298 -5.32 -8.44 22.89
C ASP A 298 -3.81 -8.20 22.67
N TYR A 299 -3.35 -8.28 21.42
CA TYR A 299 -1.97 -7.97 21.05
C TYR A 299 -1.86 -7.24 19.71
N ALA A 300 -0.90 -6.33 19.63
CA ALA A 300 -0.40 -5.74 18.39
C ALA A 300 0.79 -6.55 17.84
N ILE A 301 1.08 -6.40 16.55
CA ILE A 301 2.26 -6.96 15.92
C ILE A 301 3.19 -5.84 15.49
N GLY A 302 4.44 -5.91 15.94
CA GLY A 302 5.46 -4.95 15.54
C GLY A 302 6.13 -5.29 14.20
N VAL A 303 6.85 -4.31 13.64
CA VAL A 303 7.67 -4.42 12.38
C VAL A 303 8.70 -5.58 12.39
N ASN A 304 9.00 -6.13 13.58
CA ASN A 304 9.89 -7.28 13.77
C ASN A 304 9.14 -8.58 14.10
N ALA A 305 7.84 -8.65 13.82
CA ALA A 305 6.99 -9.84 13.98
C ALA A 305 6.80 -10.35 15.42
N GLY A 306 7.13 -9.54 16.43
CA GLY A 306 6.85 -9.86 17.83
C GLY A 306 5.43 -9.46 18.22
N LYS A 307 4.77 -10.30 19.02
CA LYS A 307 3.52 -9.91 19.69
C LYS A 307 3.81 -8.92 20.80
N MET A 308 3.01 -7.87 20.89
CA MET A 308 3.03 -6.91 21.98
C MET A 308 1.64 -6.85 22.59
N TYR A 309 1.54 -7.19 23.87
CA TYR A 309 0.26 -7.27 24.59
C TYR A 309 -0.10 -5.97 25.32
N ALA A 310 0.86 -5.05 25.41
CA ALA A 310 0.71 -3.79 26.10
C ALA A 310 1.47 -2.67 25.39
N LEU A 311 1.02 -1.44 25.64
CA LEU A 311 1.70 -0.21 25.27
C LEU A 311 2.91 0.04 26.17
N LYS A 312 3.72 1.06 25.84
CA LYS A 312 4.93 1.39 26.62
C LYS A 312 4.62 1.78 28.07
N ASP A 313 3.44 2.34 28.32
CA ASP A 313 2.95 2.74 29.65
C ASP A 313 2.34 1.57 30.46
N GLY A 314 2.28 0.36 29.88
CA GLY A 314 1.79 -0.86 30.51
C GLY A 314 0.30 -1.13 30.35
N LYS A 315 -0.48 -0.24 29.72
CA LYS A 315 -1.90 -0.51 29.41
C LYS A 315 -2.03 -1.65 28.40
N GLN A 316 -2.93 -2.59 28.66
CA GLN A 316 -3.13 -3.74 27.78
C GLN A 316 -4.14 -3.43 26.69
N PHE A 317 -3.94 -3.97 25.48
CA PHE A 317 -4.85 -3.70 24.37
C PHE A 317 -6.28 -4.20 24.62
N LYS A 318 -6.42 -5.29 25.41
CA LYS A 318 -7.71 -5.84 25.82
C LYS A 318 -8.54 -4.92 26.72
N ASP A 319 -7.92 -3.90 27.33
CA ASP A 319 -8.59 -2.99 28.26
C ASP A 319 -9.32 -1.86 27.49
N TYR A 320 -9.05 -1.71 26.20
CA TYR A 320 -9.77 -0.79 25.34
C TYR A 320 -11.10 -1.38 24.86
N ALA A 321 -12.10 -0.52 24.77
CA ALA A 321 -13.42 -0.88 24.25
C ALA A 321 -13.39 -1.03 22.71
N ARG A 322 -14.59 -1.18 22.13
CA ARG A 322 -14.78 -1.12 20.68
C ARG A 322 -14.19 0.18 20.12
N ALA A 323 -13.49 0.09 18.98
CA ALA A 323 -12.94 1.25 18.29
C ALA A 323 -14.06 2.26 17.95
N GLN A 324 -13.84 3.54 18.23
CA GLN A 324 -14.83 4.58 17.97
C GLN A 324 -14.91 4.96 16.49
N GLN A 325 -16.13 5.20 15.99
CA GLN A 325 -16.38 5.49 14.57
C GLN A 325 -15.95 4.37 13.59
N ILE A 326 -15.75 3.14 14.06
CA ILE A 326 -15.24 2.06 13.20
C ILE A 326 -16.20 1.67 12.06
N ASP A 327 -17.51 1.79 12.28
CA ASP A 327 -18.51 1.51 11.24
C ASP A 327 -18.44 2.56 10.13
N GLU A 328 -18.27 3.83 10.50
CA GLU A 328 -18.07 4.96 9.59
C GLU A 328 -16.75 4.84 8.82
N VAL A 329 -15.68 4.39 9.48
CA VAL A 329 -14.39 4.04 8.85
C VAL A 329 -14.59 2.98 7.76
N TRP A 330 -15.29 1.89 8.08
CA TRP A 330 -15.55 0.82 7.11
C TRP A 330 -16.50 1.25 5.98
N ASN A 331 -17.47 2.11 6.26
CA ASN A 331 -18.38 2.65 5.25
C ASN A 331 -17.63 3.59 4.29
N LEU A 332 -16.78 4.49 4.80
CA LEU A 332 -15.93 5.32 3.95
C LEU A 332 -14.98 4.48 3.10
N ALA A 333 -14.40 3.42 3.67
CA ALA A 333 -13.54 2.50 2.92
C ALA A 333 -14.27 1.87 1.72
N LYS A 334 -15.53 1.45 1.92
CA LYS A 334 -16.35 0.89 0.84
C LYS A 334 -16.66 1.94 -0.23
N GLU A 335 -17.08 3.14 0.18
CA GLU A 335 -17.38 4.25 -0.73
C GLU A 335 -16.16 4.63 -1.60
N VAL A 336 -14.98 4.72 -0.98
CA VAL A 336 -13.72 4.99 -1.69
C VAL A 336 -13.42 3.88 -2.68
N ALA A 337 -13.55 2.61 -2.28
CA ALA A 337 -13.29 1.45 -3.14
C ALA A 337 -14.27 1.33 -4.32
N GLU A 338 -15.51 1.80 -4.18
CA GLU A 338 -16.48 1.90 -5.28
C GLU A 338 -16.04 2.93 -6.33
N LYS A 339 -15.44 4.04 -5.90
CA LYS A 339 -14.92 5.10 -6.80
C LYS A 339 -13.64 4.69 -7.53
N GLN A 340 -12.83 3.77 -6.97
CA GLN A 340 -11.60 3.27 -7.61
C GLN A 340 -11.90 2.19 -8.66
N ILE A 341 -12.43 2.60 -9.82
CA ILE A 341 -12.92 1.65 -10.85
C ILE A 341 -11.86 0.70 -11.41
N TYR A 342 -10.57 1.08 -11.41
CA TYR A 342 -9.47 0.27 -11.94
C TYR A 342 -8.87 -0.72 -10.92
N CYS A 343 -9.31 -0.66 -9.66
CA CYS A 343 -8.79 -1.50 -8.59
C CYS A 343 -9.91 -2.32 -7.98
N ARG A 344 -9.66 -3.62 -7.75
CA ARG A 344 -10.56 -4.50 -6.99
C ARG A 344 -10.05 -4.78 -5.60
N ILE A 345 -8.78 -4.55 -5.32
CA ILE A 345 -8.23 -4.64 -3.96
C ILE A 345 -7.57 -3.32 -3.60
N LEU A 346 -7.79 -2.83 -2.38
CA LEU A 346 -7.19 -1.59 -1.90
C LEU A 346 -6.78 -1.72 -0.44
N GLY A 347 -5.67 -1.08 -0.08
CA GLY A 347 -5.33 -0.75 1.29
C GLY A 347 -5.65 0.72 1.54
N LEU A 348 -6.61 1.02 2.38
CA LEU A 348 -7.05 2.38 2.65
C LEU A 348 -6.59 2.79 4.04
N ASP A 349 -5.83 3.88 4.14
CA ASP A 349 -5.47 4.46 5.43
C ASP A 349 -6.48 5.54 5.77
N ILE A 350 -7.26 5.31 6.83
CA ILE A 350 -8.37 6.16 7.25
C ILE A 350 -8.20 6.48 8.74
N GLY A 351 -8.19 7.75 9.11
CA GLY A 351 -8.11 8.18 10.51
C GLY A 351 -9.40 8.79 11.02
N VAL A 352 -9.43 9.06 12.33
CA VAL A 352 -10.51 9.78 13.00
C VAL A 352 -9.92 11.02 13.67
N ASP A 353 -10.34 12.20 13.22
CA ASP A 353 -9.79 13.45 13.71
C ASP A 353 -10.33 13.85 15.10
N ALA A 354 -9.76 14.93 15.66
CA ALA A 354 -10.11 15.44 16.98
C ALA A 354 -11.59 15.78 17.15
N ASP A 355 -12.28 16.12 16.05
CA ASP A 355 -13.71 16.45 16.04
C ASP A 355 -14.59 15.19 15.80
N GLY A 356 -13.98 14.02 15.67
CA GLY A 356 -14.66 12.75 15.41
C GLY A 356 -14.99 12.50 13.94
N ASN A 357 -14.45 13.31 13.02
CA ASN A 357 -14.66 13.09 11.59
C ASN A 357 -13.78 11.96 11.08
N VAL A 358 -14.34 11.12 10.21
CA VAL A 358 -13.60 10.05 9.52
C VAL A 358 -12.96 10.61 8.26
N VAL A 359 -11.64 10.48 8.14
CA VAL A 359 -10.84 11.12 7.10
C VAL A 359 -9.94 10.09 6.38
N LEU A 360 -10.06 10.02 5.06
CA LEU A 360 -9.16 9.27 4.19
C LEU A 360 -7.80 9.99 4.07
N ILE A 361 -6.73 9.26 4.39
CA ILE A 361 -5.36 9.77 4.38
C ILE A 361 -4.60 9.28 3.15
N GLU A 362 -4.79 8.02 2.77
CA GLU A 362 -4.08 7.41 1.65
C GLU A 362 -4.88 6.28 0.99
N VAL A 363 -4.80 6.20 -0.33
CA VAL A 363 -5.29 5.07 -1.14
C VAL A 363 -4.08 4.30 -1.64
N ASN A 364 -3.87 3.09 -1.12
CA ASN A 364 -2.79 2.20 -1.55
C ASN A 364 -3.37 1.21 -2.56
N THR A 365 -2.87 1.25 -3.80
CA THR A 365 -3.33 0.38 -4.90
C THR A 365 -2.38 -0.76 -5.22
N SER A 366 -1.19 -0.71 -4.61
CA SER A 366 -0.14 -1.71 -4.72
C SER A 366 0.51 -1.91 -3.36
N GLU A 367 1.17 -3.06 -3.18
CA GLU A 367 1.84 -3.42 -1.93
C GLU A 367 0.89 -3.29 -0.72
N ILE A 368 -0.37 -3.73 -0.90
CA ILE A 368 -1.48 -3.54 0.04
C ILE A 368 -1.19 -4.15 1.43
N GLY A 369 -0.22 -5.07 1.49
CA GLY A 369 0.25 -5.72 2.69
C GLY A 369 -0.44 -7.07 2.85
N ILE A 370 0.10 -8.10 2.22
CA ILE A 370 -0.23 -9.49 2.54
C ILE A 370 0.81 -10.08 3.52
N ASP A 371 1.96 -9.40 3.64
CA ASP A 371 3.09 -9.69 4.50
C ASP A 371 2.69 -9.63 5.97
N GLY A 372 2.81 -10.75 6.69
CA GLY A 372 2.48 -10.83 8.11
C GLY A 372 0.99 -10.77 8.44
N ASP A 373 0.18 -10.06 7.64
CA ASP A 373 -1.27 -9.91 7.82
C ASP A 373 -1.96 -11.27 7.95
N GLN A 374 -1.62 -12.22 7.07
CA GLN A 374 -2.21 -13.55 7.10
C GLN A 374 -1.88 -14.34 8.38
N LEU A 375 -0.74 -14.05 9.02
CA LEU A 375 -0.39 -14.62 10.31
C LEU A 375 -1.29 -14.10 11.43
N VAL A 376 -1.96 -12.96 11.23
CA VAL A 376 -2.86 -12.35 12.22
C VAL A 376 -4.30 -12.71 11.92
N VAL A 377 -4.77 -12.37 10.72
CA VAL A 377 -6.19 -12.37 10.34
C VAL A 377 -6.65 -13.72 9.83
N GLY A 378 -5.72 -14.56 9.33
CA GLY A 378 -6.07 -15.77 8.58
C GLY A 378 -5.80 -15.60 7.07
N PRO A 379 -6.32 -16.52 6.24
CA PRO A 379 -6.26 -16.39 4.79
C PRO A 379 -6.67 -14.99 4.28
N PHE A 380 -5.89 -14.39 3.40
CA PHE A 380 -6.05 -12.99 2.99
C PHE A 380 -7.46 -12.67 2.46
N PHE A 381 -7.97 -13.50 1.54
CA PHE A 381 -9.31 -13.34 0.96
C PHE A 381 -10.41 -14.07 1.74
N GLY A 382 -10.06 -14.89 2.73
CA GLY A 382 -11.01 -15.74 3.46
C GLY A 382 -11.94 -16.50 2.50
N ASP A 383 -13.24 -16.28 2.66
CA ASP A 383 -14.29 -16.92 1.86
C ASP A 383 -14.26 -16.58 0.36
N PHE A 384 -13.53 -15.53 -0.04
CA PHE A 384 -13.39 -15.13 -1.45
C PHE A 384 -12.22 -15.81 -2.18
N THR A 385 -11.45 -16.66 -1.49
CA THR A 385 -10.20 -17.23 -2.02
C THR A 385 -10.42 -17.98 -3.34
N ASP A 386 -11.39 -18.88 -3.40
CA ASP A 386 -11.64 -19.69 -4.61
C ASP A 386 -12.14 -18.84 -5.78
N GLU A 387 -12.99 -17.84 -5.51
CA GLU A 387 -13.45 -16.89 -6.52
C GLU A 387 -12.30 -16.12 -7.16
N VAL A 388 -11.35 -15.66 -6.34
CA VAL A 388 -10.17 -14.94 -6.82
C VAL A 388 -9.28 -15.85 -7.65
N ILE A 389 -9.08 -17.10 -7.23
CA ILE A 389 -8.31 -18.09 -8.00
C ILE A 389 -8.96 -18.34 -9.36
N ASP A 390 -10.26 -18.63 -9.39
CA ASP A 390 -10.99 -18.93 -10.63
C ASP A 390 -10.93 -17.74 -11.61
N TYR A 391 -11.07 -16.51 -11.10
CA TYR A 391 -10.94 -15.32 -11.94
C TYR A 391 -9.52 -15.18 -12.49
N CYS A 392 -8.49 -15.32 -11.65
CA CYS A 392 -7.10 -15.16 -12.09
C CYS A 392 -6.71 -16.21 -13.14
N GLU A 393 -7.11 -17.46 -12.95
CA GLU A 393 -6.89 -18.55 -13.92
C GLU A 393 -7.50 -18.20 -15.28
N GLN A 394 -8.77 -17.75 -15.31
CA GLN A 394 -9.44 -17.32 -16.54
C GLN A 394 -8.75 -16.13 -17.21
N GLN A 395 -8.23 -15.17 -16.45
CA GLN A 395 -7.51 -14.03 -17.03
C GLN A 395 -6.16 -14.44 -17.61
N LEU A 396 -5.42 -15.33 -16.95
CA LEU A 396 -4.17 -15.88 -17.46
C LEU A 396 -4.40 -16.65 -18.78
N GLU A 397 -5.46 -17.45 -18.86
CA GLU A 397 -5.86 -18.13 -20.10
C GLU A 397 -6.18 -17.13 -21.22
N LYS A 398 -6.94 -16.07 -20.93
CA LYS A 398 -7.23 -15.02 -21.91
C LYS A 398 -5.96 -14.33 -22.40
N GLN A 399 -5.07 -13.91 -21.49
CA GLN A 399 -3.81 -13.28 -21.85
C GLN A 399 -2.93 -14.20 -22.70
N SER A 400 -2.93 -15.50 -22.43
CA SER A 400 -2.21 -16.48 -23.27
C SER A 400 -2.74 -16.52 -24.70
N LYS A 401 -4.08 -16.41 -24.89
CA LYS A 401 -4.76 -16.37 -26.19
C LYS A 401 -4.54 -15.04 -26.93
N TYR A 402 -4.63 -13.90 -26.24
CA TYR A 402 -4.35 -12.59 -26.86
C TYR A 402 -2.90 -12.46 -27.33
N ASN A 403 -1.93 -12.95 -26.54
CA ASN A 403 -0.53 -13.03 -26.96
C ASN A 403 -0.27 -13.98 -28.16
N LEU A 404 -1.27 -14.77 -28.56
CA LEU A 404 -1.28 -15.60 -29.76
C LEU A 404 -2.04 -14.96 -30.94
N LEU A 405 -2.91 -13.98 -30.70
CA LEU A 405 -3.72 -13.27 -31.72
C LEU A 405 -3.09 -11.94 -32.18
N ASP A 406 -2.17 -11.37 -31.40
CA ASP A 406 -1.27 -10.28 -31.83
C ASP A 406 -0.09 -10.79 -32.70
N LEU A 407 -0.12 -12.06 -33.12
CA LEU A 407 0.75 -12.69 -34.12
C LEU A 407 0.11 -12.62 -35.50
#